data_AF-A0AAD6PVL1-F1
#
_entry.id   AF-A0AAD6PVL1-F1
#
_cell.length_a   1.000
_cell.length_b   1.000
_cell.length_c   1.000
_cell.angle_alpha   90.00
_cell.angle_beta   90.00
_cell.angle_gamma   90.00
#
_symmetry.space_group_name_H-M   'P 1'
#
loop_
_entity.id
_entity.type
_entity.pdbx_description
1 polymer ?
#
loop_
_entity_poly.entity_id
_entity_poly.type
_entity_poly.pdbx_seq_one_letter_code
_entity_poly.pdbx_strand_id
1 'polypeptide(L)'
;MASTEGLVPITRIFLASYYDKYPFTPLPDDVSRLYSEIRSMTSDLIKDSPPSSQDESLLLKESEGESPHKIDENMWKNREHMEEIIFLLHESRCPQPLQDDSELSTVFNNMRYKFQKTLNVLQDFQAVNSDHVFNTVMTYMPQDFRGTLIRQQRERSERNKQAEVDALINSGGSIRDRYALLWRQQMDRRRQLAQLGSATGVYKTLVKYLVGVPQVLLDFIRQINDDNGPMEEQRQRYGPSLYSLTAMVLLIRLFIQLAWGRFEAKKLTRDQVAVLEQAVDVYTCEFRRFITFISEVFANSPFFISAEAAGALEARNNDDYKEINVPAGKTHEVSLSVESVNSYIAWDFSLIQGKINMDIGFSVECTDPTGKKTVS
;
A
#
# COMPACT_ATOMS: atom_id res chain seq x y z
N MET A 1 4.11 4.06 31.65
CA MET A 1 3.97 4.77 30.37
C MET A 1 5.39 5.03 29.88
N ALA A 2 5.69 4.71 28.62
CA ALA A 2 6.97 5.09 28.04
C ALA A 2 7.09 6.61 28.00
N SER A 3 8.28 7.16 28.26
CA SER A 3 8.49 8.61 28.10
C SER A 3 8.34 8.98 26.64
N THR A 4 7.72 10.14 26.38
CA THR A 4 7.60 10.73 25.04
C THR A 4 8.42 12.00 24.89
N GLU A 5 9.19 12.35 25.94
CA GLU A 5 10.10 13.48 25.92
C GLU A 5 11.23 13.23 24.91
N GLY A 6 11.46 14.18 24.01
CA GLY A 6 12.46 14.08 22.95
C GLY A 6 12.09 13.20 21.75
N LEU A 7 10.89 12.59 21.73
CA LEU A 7 10.41 11.82 20.58
C LEU A 7 9.71 12.71 19.55
N VAL A 8 9.95 12.42 18.27
CA VAL A 8 9.28 13.00 17.11
C VAL A 8 8.67 11.89 16.24
N PRO A 9 7.65 12.19 15.43
CA PRO A 9 7.13 11.23 14.44
C PRO A 9 8.24 10.73 13.54
N ILE A 10 8.15 9.47 13.13
CA ILE A 10 9.09 8.92 12.15
C ILE A 10 9.02 9.72 10.84
N THR A 11 10.18 9.99 10.23
CA THR A 11 10.28 10.71 8.97
C THR A 11 10.54 9.77 7.80
N ARG A 12 10.22 10.23 6.58
CA ARG A 12 10.52 9.48 5.35
C ARG A 12 12.02 9.22 5.18
N ILE A 13 12.86 10.23 5.49
CA ILE A 13 14.32 10.14 5.41
C ILE A 13 14.85 9.06 6.36
N PHE A 14 14.34 9.03 7.59
CA PHE A 14 14.71 7.99 8.54
C PHE A 14 14.33 6.60 8.01
N LEU A 15 13.12 6.45 7.47
CA LEU A 15 12.69 5.18 6.90
C LEU A 15 13.54 4.74 5.71
N ALA A 16 13.98 5.66 4.86
CA ALA A 16 14.85 5.35 3.73
C ALA A 16 16.16 4.70 4.22
N SER A 17 16.84 5.33 5.19
CA SER A 17 18.05 4.75 5.79
C SER A 17 17.78 3.50 6.61
N TYR A 18 16.65 3.43 7.30
CA TYR A 18 16.27 2.27 8.11
C TYR A 18 16.03 1.03 7.23
N TYR A 19 15.34 1.21 6.10
CA TYR A 19 15.01 0.15 5.16
C TYR A 19 16.20 -0.33 4.33
N ASP A 20 17.35 0.34 4.35
CA ASP A 20 18.59 -0.21 3.78
C ASP A 20 19.02 -1.51 4.46
N LYS A 21 18.59 -1.73 5.70
CA LYS A 21 18.81 -2.96 6.46
C LYS A 21 17.84 -4.09 6.08
N TYR A 22 16.81 -3.79 5.30
CA TYR A 22 15.73 -4.69 4.91
C TYR A 22 15.62 -4.78 3.38
N PRO A 23 16.64 -5.26 2.66
CA PRO A 23 16.54 -5.43 1.23
C PRO A 23 15.53 -6.55 0.90
N PHE A 24 14.53 -6.25 0.06
CA PHE A 24 13.70 -7.27 -0.53
C PHE A 24 14.36 -7.79 -1.80
N THR A 25 14.65 -9.10 -1.86
CA THR A 25 15.14 -9.72 -3.10
C THR A 25 14.08 -9.56 -4.18
N PRO A 26 14.44 -9.08 -5.40
CA PRO A 26 13.50 -8.91 -6.50
C PRO A 26 12.67 -10.16 -6.80
N LEU A 27 11.51 -9.96 -7.43
CA LEU A 27 10.70 -11.07 -7.91
C LEU A 27 11.45 -11.84 -9.02
N PRO A 28 11.27 -13.16 -9.13
CA PRO A 28 11.85 -13.92 -10.22
C PRO A 28 11.21 -13.53 -11.57
N ASP A 29 11.98 -13.67 -12.66
CA ASP A 29 11.53 -13.39 -14.03
C ASP A 29 10.28 -14.18 -14.43
N ASP A 30 10.07 -15.33 -13.77
CA ASP A 30 8.88 -16.16 -13.92
C ASP A 30 7.57 -15.40 -13.65
N VAL A 31 7.57 -14.40 -12.75
CA VAL A 31 6.37 -13.58 -12.51
C VAL A 31 5.97 -12.83 -13.77
N SER A 32 6.91 -12.13 -14.41
CA SER A 32 6.65 -11.36 -15.63
C SER A 32 6.38 -12.25 -16.84
N ARG A 33 7.09 -13.38 -16.94
CA ARG A 33 6.89 -14.38 -17.99
C ARG A 33 5.48 -14.99 -17.90
N LEU A 34 5.11 -15.54 -16.75
CA LEU A 34 3.81 -16.20 -16.55
C LEU A 34 2.66 -15.20 -16.62
N TYR A 35 2.84 -13.96 -16.15
CA TYR A 35 1.89 -12.88 -16.37
C TYR A 35 1.63 -12.68 -17.88
N SER A 36 2.68 -12.60 -18.69
CA SER A 36 2.57 -12.41 -20.13
C SER A 36 1.90 -13.60 -20.83
N GLU A 37 2.25 -14.83 -20.44
CA GLU A 37 1.64 -16.05 -20.96
C GLU A 37 0.14 -16.12 -20.64
N ILE A 38 -0.26 -15.90 -19.38
CA ILE A 38 -1.67 -15.86 -19.00
C ILE A 38 -2.41 -14.73 -19.71
N ARG A 39 -1.75 -13.57 -19.88
CA ARG A 39 -2.36 -12.44 -20.59
C ARG A 39 -2.64 -12.79 -22.05
N SER A 40 -1.71 -13.51 -22.70
CA SER A 40 -1.92 -14.00 -24.06
C SER A 40 -3.11 -14.97 -24.11
N MET A 41 -3.13 -15.98 -23.22
CA MET A 41 -4.23 -16.96 -23.15
C MET A 41 -5.59 -16.29 -22.90
N THR A 42 -5.61 -15.29 -22.02
CA THR A 42 -6.80 -14.49 -21.70
C THR A 42 -7.25 -13.67 -22.91
N SER A 43 -6.31 -13.05 -23.63
CA SER A 43 -6.60 -12.26 -24.83
C SER A 43 -7.19 -13.13 -25.94
N ASP A 44 -6.70 -14.35 -26.12
CA ASP A 44 -7.26 -15.30 -27.08
C ASP A 44 -8.71 -15.67 -26.72
N LEU A 45 -9.00 -15.90 -25.44
CA LEU A 45 -10.37 -16.18 -24.98
C LEU A 45 -11.32 -15.00 -25.23
N ILE A 46 -10.85 -13.77 -25.02
CA ILE A 46 -11.63 -12.54 -25.25
C ILE A 46 -11.87 -12.31 -26.74
N LYS A 47 -10.86 -12.55 -27.57
CA LYS A 47 -10.96 -12.39 -29.03
C LYS A 47 -11.97 -13.36 -29.64
N ASP A 48 -11.98 -14.59 -29.16
CA ASP A 48 -12.93 -15.61 -29.62
C ASP A 48 -14.35 -15.33 -29.10
N SER A 49 -14.47 -14.81 -27.88
CA SER A 49 -15.76 -14.47 -27.27
C SER A 49 -15.61 -13.30 -26.28
N PRO A 50 -16.11 -12.10 -26.63
CA PRO A 50 -15.97 -10.92 -25.77
C PRO A 50 -16.69 -11.09 -24.42
N PRO A 51 -16.41 -10.23 -23.42
CA PRO A 51 -17.06 -10.28 -22.12
C PRO A 51 -18.59 -10.31 -22.25
N SER A 52 -19.19 -11.33 -21.66
CA SER A 52 -20.63 -11.63 -21.78
C SER A 52 -21.44 -11.09 -20.60
N SER A 53 -20.76 -10.84 -19.47
CA SER A 53 -21.37 -10.31 -18.25
C SER A 53 -20.75 -8.98 -17.83
N GLN A 54 -21.49 -8.23 -17.03
CA GLN A 54 -20.98 -7.01 -16.41
C GLN A 54 -19.77 -7.30 -15.50
N ASP A 55 -19.75 -8.46 -14.84
CA ASP A 55 -18.64 -8.86 -13.97
C ASP A 55 -17.37 -9.14 -14.77
N GLU A 56 -17.46 -9.87 -15.89
CA GLU A 56 -16.31 -10.09 -16.79
C GLU A 56 -15.78 -8.76 -17.32
N SER A 57 -16.67 -7.83 -17.68
CA SER A 57 -16.31 -6.50 -18.19
C SER A 57 -15.61 -5.64 -17.13
N LEU A 58 -16.10 -5.67 -15.89
CA LEU A 58 -15.49 -4.94 -14.76
C LEU A 58 -14.12 -5.51 -14.40
N LEU A 59 -13.99 -6.84 -14.40
CA LEU A 59 -12.73 -7.51 -14.08
C LEU A 59 -11.67 -7.28 -15.17
N LEU A 60 -12.08 -7.27 -16.44
CA LEU A 60 -11.20 -6.90 -17.55
C LEU A 60 -10.70 -5.46 -17.40
N LYS A 61 -11.60 -4.51 -17.16
CA LYS A 61 -11.23 -3.10 -16.94
C LYS A 61 -10.28 -2.93 -15.75
N GLU A 62 -10.50 -3.68 -14.67
CA GLU A 62 -9.61 -3.68 -13.51
C GLU A 62 -8.21 -4.22 -13.88
N SER A 63 -8.14 -5.26 -14.71
CA SER A 63 -6.86 -5.84 -15.17
C SER A 63 -6.05 -4.94 -16.11
N GLU A 64 -6.71 -4.00 -16.79
CA GLU A 64 -6.08 -2.98 -17.63
C GLU A 64 -5.63 -1.75 -16.83
N GLY A 65 -6.12 -1.60 -15.59
CA GLY A 65 -5.77 -0.50 -14.71
C GLY A 65 -4.49 -0.74 -13.91
N GLU A 66 -4.05 0.31 -13.21
CA GLU A 66 -2.95 0.20 -12.27
C GLU A 66 -3.40 -0.45 -10.96
N SER A 67 -2.50 -1.24 -10.36
CA SER A 67 -2.74 -1.78 -9.02
C SER A 67 -2.81 -0.66 -7.99
N PRO A 68 -3.61 -0.80 -6.92
CA PRO A 68 -3.69 0.22 -5.88
C PRO A 68 -2.31 0.51 -5.28
N HIS A 69 -1.97 1.80 -5.19
CA HIS A 69 -0.70 2.29 -4.65
C HIS A 69 -0.56 1.99 -3.16
N LYS A 70 -1.67 2.06 -2.39
CA LYS A 70 -1.66 1.84 -0.94
C LYS A 70 -1.45 0.36 -0.64
N ILE A 71 -0.39 0.03 0.13
CA ILE A 71 -0.06 -1.36 0.49
C ILE A 71 -1.26 -2.09 1.11
N ASP A 72 -1.99 -1.46 2.04
CA ASP A 72 -3.12 -2.12 2.70
C ASP A 72 -4.33 -2.32 1.78
N GLU A 73 -4.63 -1.35 0.91
CA GLU A 73 -5.62 -1.50 -0.15
C GLU A 73 -5.27 -2.69 -1.06
N ASN A 74 -4.00 -2.77 -1.41
CA ASN A 74 -3.48 -3.82 -2.26
C ASN A 74 -3.54 -5.20 -1.57
N MET A 75 -3.27 -5.27 -0.27
CA MET A 75 -3.49 -6.50 0.53
C MET A 75 -4.97 -6.92 0.53
N TRP A 76 -5.89 -5.98 0.68
CA TRP A 76 -7.33 -6.26 0.59
C TRP A 76 -7.73 -6.78 -0.79
N LYS A 77 -7.16 -6.22 -1.86
CA LYS A 77 -7.38 -6.71 -3.22
C LYS A 77 -6.86 -8.13 -3.44
N ASN A 78 -5.68 -8.44 -2.94
CA ASN A 78 -5.17 -9.81 -3.01
C ASN A 78 -6.08 -10.79 -2.26
N ARG A 79 -6.62 -10.42 -1.10
CA ARG A 79 -7.62 -11.25 -0.40
C ARG A 79 -8.89 -11.46 -1.24
N GLU A 80 -9.42 -10.40 -1.82
CA GLU A 80 -10.60 -10.46 -2.71
C GLU A 80 -10.35 -11.46 -3.84
N HIS A 81 -9.25 -11.29 -4.60
CA HIS A 81 -8.96 -12.16 -5.73
C HIS A 81 -8.70 -13.61 -5.31
N MET A 82 -7.98 -13.85 -4.21
CA MET A 82 -7.75 -15.21 -3.72
C MET A 82 -9.06 -15.90 -3.31
N GLU A 83 -9.97 -15.22 -2.61
CA GLU A 83 -11.26 -15.80 -2.22
C GLU A 83 -12.18 -16.06 -3.41
N GLU A 84 -12.17 -15.16 -4.39
CA GLU A 84 -12.93 -15.35 -5.63
C GLU A 84 -12.38 -16.53 -6.44
N ILE A 85 -11.05 -16.69 -6.52
CA ILE A 85 -10.45 -17.87 -7.17
C ILE A 85 -10.82 -19.15 -6.40
N ILE A 86 -10.73 -19.15 -5.07
CA ILE A 86 -11.14 -20.31 -4.25
C ILE A 86 -12.61 -20.68 -4.52
N PHE A 87 -13.48 -19.66 -4.65
CA PHE A 87 -14.89 -19.84 -4.97
C PHE A 87 -15.09 -20.43 -6.38
N LEU A 88 -14.37 -19.93 -7.40
CA LEU A 88 -14.44 -20.43 -8.78
C LEU A 88 -13.91 -21.87 -8.92
N LEU A 89 -12.88 -22.21 -8.15
CA LEU A 89 -12.28 -23.54 -8.12
C LEU A 89 -13.02 -24.52 -7.21
N HIS A 90 -14.12 -24.10 -6.57
CA HIS A 90 -14.95 -25.01 -5.79
C HIS A 90 -15.65 -26.03 -6.70
N GLU A 91 -15.77 -27.29 -6.25
CA GLU A 91 -16.35 -28.40 -7.04
C GLU A 91 -17.70 -28.04 -7.64
N SER A 92 -18.61 -27.45 -6.86
CA SER A 92 -19.94 -27.02 -7.32
C SER A 92 -19.96 -25.91 -8.39
N ARG A 93 -18.82 -25.25 -8.64
CA ARG A 93 -18.67 -24.16 -9.62
C ARG A 93 -17.83 -24.56 -10.83
N CYS A 94 -17.09 -25.65 -10.73
CA CYS A 94 -16.29 -26.17 -11.82
C CYS A 94 -17.19 -26.79 -12.91
N PRO A 95 -16.87 -26.64 -14.21
CA PRO A 95 -17.61 -27.31 -15.28
C PRO A 95 -17.66 -28.83 -15.07
N GLN A 96 -18.83 -29.44 -15.29
CA GLN A 96 -19.05 -30.88 -15.08
C GLN A 96 -17.99 -31.77 -15.75
N PRO A 97 -17.61 -31.55 -17.04
CA PRO A 97 -16.62 -32.42 -17.67
C PRO A 97 -15.21 -32.35 -17.05
N LEU A 98 -14.93 -31.30 -16.28
CA LEU A 98 -13.67 -31.14 -15.54
C LEU A 98 -13.73 -31.86 -14.18
N GLN A 99 -14.92 -31.98 -13.58
CA GLN A 99 -15.14 -32.77 -12.36
C GLN A 99 -14.93 -34.27 -12.62
N ASP A 100 -15.36 -34.73 -13.81
CA ASP A 100 -15.23 -36.13 -14.23
C ASP A 100 -13.81 -36.52 -14.63
N ASP A 101 -12.95 -35.55 -14.95
CA ASP A 101 -11.53 -35.75 -15.24
C ASP A 101 -10.73 -35.76 -13.92
N SER A 102 -10.35 -36.95 -13.46
CA SER A 102 -9.66 -37.12 -12.17
C SER A 102 -8.29 -36.45 -12.12
N GLU A 103 -7.59 -36.33 -13.26
CA GLU A 103 -6.28 -35.69 -13.36
C GLU A 103 -6.44 -34.17 -13.22
N LEU A 104 -7.31 -33.56 -14.02
CA LEU A 104 -7.57 -32.12 -13.96
C LEU A 104 -8.21 -31.70 -12.63
N SER A 105 -9.18 -32.46 -12.14
CA SER A 105 -9.83 -32.21 -10.85
C SER A 105 -8.81 -32.18 -9.70
N THR A 106 -7.81 -33.06 -9.72
CA THR A 106 -6.71 -33.08 -8.74
C THR A 106 -5.87 -31.80 -8.83
N VAL A 107 -5.53 -31.35 -10.04
CA VAL A 107 -4.76 -30.13 -10.28
C VAL A 107 -5.49 -28.89 -9.76
N PHE A 108 -6.77 -28.71 -10.12
CA PHE A 108 -7.54 -27.54 -9.66
C PHE A 108 -7.81 -27.54 -8.15
N ASN A 109 -8.01 -28.71 -7.56
CA ASN A 109 -8.09 -28.84 -6.10
C ASN A 109 -6.79 -28.46 -5.40
N ASN A 110 -5.64 -28.84 -5.97
CA ASN A 110 -4.33 -28.43 -5.46
C ASN A 110 -4.13 -26.91 -5.55
N MET A 111 -4.49 -26.29 -6.69
CA MET A 111 -4.47 -24.83 -6.84
C MET A 111 -5.36 -24.14 -5.79
N ARG A 112 -6.60 -24.61 -5.60
CA ARG A 112 -7.52 -24.11 -4.58
C ARG A 112 -6.91 -24.17 -3.18
N TYR A 113 -6.29 -25.30 -2.83
CA TYR A 113 -5.61 -25.47 -1.54
C TYR A 113 -4.45 -24.48 -1.35
N LYS A 114 -3.63 -24.26 -2.39
CA LYS A 114 -2.52 -23.29 -2.36
C LYS A 114 -3.02 -21.86 -2.13
N PHE A 115 -4.12 -21.47 -2.78
CA PHE A 115 -4.76 -20.18 -2.52
C PHE A 115 -5.32 -20.09 -1.11
N GLN A 116 -6.04 -21.10 -0.61
CA GLN A 116 -6.57 -21.10 0.75
C GLN A 116 -5.47 -20.94 1.80
N LYS A 117 -4.36 -21.68 1.64
CA LYS A 117 -3.21 -21.57 2.56
C LYS A 117 -2.61 -20.16 2.53
N THR A 118 -2.49 -19.56 1.35
CA THR A 118 -1.91 -18.22 1.18
C THR A 118 -2.83 -17.13 1.72
N LEU A 119 -4.13 -17.26 1.51
CA LEU A 119 -5.15 -16.39 2.06
C LEU A 119 -5.11 -16.40 3.60
N ASN A 120 -5.01 -17.58 4.22
CA ASN A 120 -4.91 -17.69 5.68
C ASN A 120 -3.67 -16.95 6.21
N VAL A 121 -2.51 -17.11 5.56
CA VAL A 121 -1.27 -16.38 5.92
C VAL A 121 -1.49 -14.86 5.86
N LEU A 122 -2.18 -14.36 4.83
CA LEU A 122 -2.49 -12.94 4.69
C LEU A 122 -3.47 -12.43 5.76
N GLN A 123 -4.49 -13.23 6.08
CA GLN A 123 -5.47 -12.91 7.13
C GLN A 123 -4.79 -12.85 8.51
N ASP A 124 -3.95 -13.84 8.82
CA ASP A 124 -3.17 -13.88 10.07
C ASP A 124 -2.23 -12.69 10.17
N PHE A 125 -1.51 -12.36 9.10
CA PHE A 125 -0.65 -11.17 9.04
C PHE A 125 -1.44 -9.89 9.35
N GLN A 126 -2.59 -9.68 8.72
CA GLN A 126 -3.39 -8.46 8.95
C GLN A 126 -3.94 -8.39 10.38
N ALA A 127 -4.34 -9.52 10.97
CA ALA A 127 -4.80 -9.60 12.35
C ALA A 127 -3.67 -9.26 13.33
N VAL A 128 -2.53 -9.95 13.20
CA VAL A 128 -1.33 -9.74 14.04
C VAL A 128 -0.82 -8.31 13.92
N ASN A 129 -0.74 -7.76 12.71
CA ASN A 129 -0.26 -6.40 12.51
C ASN A 129 -1.22 -5.35 13.12
N SER A 130 -2.54 -5.55 13.01
CA SER A 130 -3.54 -4.68 13.64
C SER A 130 -3.39 -4.66 15.17
N ASP A 131 -3.17 -5.82 15.78
CA ASP A 131 -2.94 -5.92 17.22
C ASP A 131 -1.58 -5.36 17.64
N HIS A 132 -0.54 -5.57 16.83
CA HIS A 132 0.78 -4.98 17.06
C HIS A 132 0.70 -3.45 17.08
N VAL A 133 0.12 -2.82 16.05
CA VAL A 133 -0.10 -1.37 15.97
C VAL A 133 -0.86 -0.87 17.20
N PHE A 134 -1.97 -1.54 17.54
CA PHE A 134 -2.78 -1.15 18.69
C PHE A 134 -2.01 -1.24 20.01
N ASN A 135 -1.28 -2.34 20.24
CA ASN A 135 -0.51 -2.55 21.45
C ASN A 135 0.64 -1.54 21.57
N THR A 136 1.33 -1.24 20.45
CA THR A 136 2.37 -0.21 20.40
C THR A 136 1.82 1.15 20.78
N VAL A 137 0.67 1.56 20.22
CA VAL A 137 -0.01 2.81 20.62
C VAL A 137 -0.36 2.78 22.12
N MET A 138 -0.87 1.65 22.62
CA MET A 138 -1.23 1.51 24.03
C MET A 138 -0.04 1.63 25.00
N THR A 139 1.21 1.43 24.58
CA THR A 139 2.40 1.65 25.44
C THR A 139 2.59 3.11 25.85
N TYR A 140 2.13 4.03 25.00
CA TYR A 140 2.20 5.48 25.18
C TYR A 140 0.92 6.06 25.81
N MET A 141 -0.13 5.26 25.94
CA MET A 141 -1.38 5.67 26.56
C MET A 141 -1.33 5.55 28.10
N PRO A 142 -2.11 6.37 28.82
CA PRO A 142 -2.33 6.22 30.25
C PRO A 142 -2.85 4.81 30.60
N GLN A 143 -2.22 4.16 31.59
CA GLN A 143 -2.55 2.78 32.03
C GLN A 143 -3.64 2.74 33.10
N ASP A 144 -4.44 3.79 33.21
CA ASP A 144 -5.55 3.85 34.16
C ASP A 144 -6.88 3.51 33.47
N PHE A 145 -8.01 3.88 34.09
CA PHE A 145 -9.34 3.61 33.57
C PHE A 145 -9.55 4.07 32.12
N ARG A 146 -8.81 5.09 31.65
CA ARG A 146 -8.90 5.61 30.28
C ARG A 146 -8.38 4.61 29.26
N GLY A 147 -7.27 3.93 29.55
CA GLY A 147 -6.74 2.86 28.70
C GLY A 147 -7.71 1.69 28.58
N THR A 148 -8.38 1.32 29.67
CA THR A 148 -9.43 0.27 29.67
C THR A 148 -10.63 0.68 28.83
N LEU A 149 -11.08 1.94 28.92
CA LEU A 149 -12.19 2.45 28.10
C LEU A 149 -11.87 2.41 26.60
N ILE A 150 -10.65 2.75 26.20
CA ILE A 150 -10.22 2.69 24.79
C ILE A 150 -10.22 1.25 24.27
N ARG A 151 -9.75 0.28 25.08
CA ARG A 151 -9.80 -1.15 24.73
C ARG A 151 -11.26 -1.60 24.54
N GLN A 152 -12.14 -1.28 25.48
CA GLN A 152 -13.56 -1.63 25.39
C GLN A 152 -14.25 -0.97 24.19
N GLN A 153 -13.89 0.27 23.86
CA GLN A 153 -14.40 0.97 22.69
C GLN A 153 -13.93 0.30 21.39
N ARG A 154 -12.65 -0.09 21.29
CA ARG A 154 -12.13 -0.86 20.15
C ARG A 154 -12.91 -2.15 20.00
N GLU A 155 -13.01 -2.96 21.05
CA GLU A 155 -13.71 -4.25 20.99
C GLU A 155 -15.18 -4.10 20.58
N ARG A 156 -15.89 -3.11 21.13
CA ARG A 156 -17.29 -2.84 20.74
C ARG A 156 -17.38 -2.42 19.27
N SER A 157 -16.46 -1.55 18.82
CA SER A 157 -16.43 -1.13 17.41
C SER A 157 -16.14 -2.29 16.46
N GLU A 158 -15.18 -3.15 16.79
CA GLU A 158 -14.84 -4.32 15.97
C GLU A 158 -15.99 -5.35 15.96
N ARG A 159 -16.66 -5.60 17.09
CA ARG A 159 -17.87 -6.45 17.12
C ARG A 159 -18.99 -5.90 16.24
N ASN A 160 -19.24 -4.60 16.28
CA ASN A 160 -20.28 -3.98 15.46
C ASN A 160 -19.96 -4.09 13.95
N LYS A 161 -18.70 -3.87 13.57
CA LYS A 161 -18.24 -4.02 12.18
C LYS A 161 -18.35 -5.47 11.70
N GLN A 162 -17.99 -6.42 12.55
CA GLN A 162 -18.14 -7.84 12.24
C GLN A 162 -19.62 -8.21 12.06
N ALA A 163 -20.50 -7.71 12.92
CA ALA A 163 -21.95 -7.94 12.78
C ALA A 163 -22.52 -7.39 11.46
N GLU A 164 -22.00 -6.26 10.96
CA GLU A 164 -22.37 -5.71 9.65
C GLU A 164 -21.92 -6.63 8.50
N VAL A 165 -20.71 -7.17 8.59
CA VAL A 165 -20.20 -8.17 7.63
C VAL A 165 -21.04 -9.44 7.67
N ASP A 166 -21.35 -9.94 8.87
CA ASP A 166 -22.17 -11.15 9.04
C ASP A 166 -23.58 -10.94 8.50
N ALA A 167 -24.18 -9.76 8.75
CA ALA A 167 -25.48 -9.40 8.20
C ALA A 167 -25.48 -9.36 6.66
N LEU A 168 -24.43 -8.83 6.05
CA LEU A 168 -24.25 -8.80 4.60
C LEU A 168 -24.10 -10.22 4.02
N ILE A 169 -23.33 -11.08 4.66
CA ILE A 169 -23.17 -12.48 4.22
C ILE A 169 -24.51 -13.22 4.35
N ASN A 170 -25.20 -13.05 5.47
CA ASN A 170 -26.49 -13.70 5.73
C ASN A 170 -27.61 -13.23 4.79
N SER A 171 -27.52 -12.01 4.25
CA SER A 171 -28.46 -11.50 3.24
C SER A 171 -28.11 -11.93 1.80
N GLY A 172 -27.04 -12.72 1.61
CA GLY A 172 -26.61 -13.21 0.31
C GLY A 172 -25.67 -12.27 -0.44
N GLY A 173 -25.00 -11.34 0.26
CA GLY A 173 -24.00 -10.47 -0.32
C GLY A 173 -22.85 -11.23 -0.98
N SER A 174 -22.33 -10.70 -2.09
CA SER A 174 -21.22 -11.30 -2.81
C SER A 174 -19.88 -11.13 -2.07
N ILE A 175 -18.86 -11.87 -2.50
CA ILE A 175 -17.49 -11.70 -1.99
C ILE A 175 -17.03 -10.25 -2.23
N ARG A 176 -17.31 -9.71 -3.41
CA ARG A 176 -17.04 -8.31 -3.76
C ARG A 176 -17.74 -7.32 -2.83
N ASP A 177 -19.02 -7.54 -2.50
CA ASP A 177 -19.75 -6.67 -1.55
C ASP A 177 -19.08 -6.67 -0.18
N ARG A 178 -18.64 -7.85 0.29
CA ARG A 178 -17.90 -7.97 1.55
C ARG A 178 -16.60 -7.18 1.53
N TYR A 179 -15.79 -7.27 0.47
CA TYR A 179 -14.55 -6.50 0.39
C TYR A 179 -14.78 -4.99 0.22
N ALA A 180 -15.81 -4.59 -0.50
CA ALA A 180 -16.23 -3.19 -0.58
C ALA A 180 -16.61 -2.65 0.80
N LEU A 181 -17.34 -3.43 1.61
CA LEU A 181 -17.69 -3.07 2.99
C LEU A 181 -16.45 -2.97 3.89
N LEU A 182 -15.57 -3.98 3.87
CA LEU A 182 -14.34 -3.99 4.67
C LEU A 182 -13.44 -2.79 4.33
N TRP A 183 -13.31 -2.47 3.05
CA TRP A 183 -12.57 -1.29 2.61
C TRP A 183 -13.22 0.01 3.07
N ARG A 184 -14.55 0.12 2.96
CA ARG A 184 -15.29 1.27 3.48
C ARG A 184 -15.07 1.46 4.98
N GLN A 185 -15.18 0.39 5.77
CA GLN A 185 -14.91 0.41 7.21
C GLN A 185 -13.47 0.87 7.51
N GLN A 186 -12.49 0.43 6.72
CA GLN A 186 -11.10 0.87 6.83
C GLN A 186 -10.93 2.37 6.49
N MET A 187 -11.60 2.86 5.44
CA MET A 187 -11.57 4.28 5.09
C MET A 187 -12.25 5.15 6.13
N ASP A 188 -13.36 4.70 6.72
CA ASP A 188 -14.03 5.42 7.80
C ASP A 188 -13.15 5.51 9.05
N ARG A 189 -12.38 4.46 9.39
CA ARG A 189 -11.34 4.54 10.44
C ARG A 189 -10.31 5.62 10.12
N ARG A 190 -9.80 5.68 8.88
CA ARG A 190 -8.82 6.69 8.47
C ARG A 190 -9.38 8.11 8.51
N ARG A 191 -10.62 8.31 8.07
CA ARG A 191 -11.30 9.62 8.14
C ARG A 191 -11.44 10.09 9.58
N GLN A 192 -11.87 9.21 10.48
CA GLN A 192 -11.98 9.52 11.91
C GLN A 192 -10.60 9.88 12.50
N LEU A 193 -9.55 9.13 12.16
CA LEU A 193 -8.17 9.44 12.59
C LEU A 193 -7.67 10.77 12.02
N ALA A 194 -7.90 11.05 10.74
CA ALA A 194 -7.53 12.32 10.12
C ALA A 194 -8.28 13.51 10.74
N GLN A 195 -9.55 13.34 11.08
CA GLN A 195 -10.34 14.33 11.82
C GLN A 195 -9.78 14.56 13.22
N LEU A 196 -9.27 13.52 13.90
CA LEU A 196 -8.58 13.70 15.19
C LEU A 196 -7.26 14.48 15.05
N GLY A 197 -6.48 14.22 14.00
CA GLY A 197 -5.23 14.93 13.72
C GLY A 197 -5.40 16.37 13.22
N SER A 198 -6.55 16.69 12.61
CA SER A 198 -6.87 18.01 12.04
C SER A 198 -7.81 18.85 12.92
N ALA A 199 -8.49 18.25 13.91
CA ALA A 199 -9.47 18.97 14.72
C ALA A 199 -8.82 20.14 15.47
N THR A 200 -9.22 21.35 15.10
CA THR A 200 -9.31 22.52 15.97
C THR A 200 -10.71 22.58 16.59
N GLY A 201 -10.83 22.89 17.88
CA GLY A 201 -12.12 23.09 18.56
C GLY A 201 -12.50 22.03 19.61
N VAL A 202 -13.81 21.82 19.82
CA VAL A 202 -14.42 21.16 21.01
C VAL A 202 -13.96 19.71 21.21
N TYR A 203 -13.62 18.96 20.15
CA TYR A 203 -13.09 17.58 20.27
C TYR A 203 -11.59 17.53 20.60
N LYS A 204 -10.78 18.50 20.12
CA LYS A 204 -9.41 18.74 20.62
C LYS A 204 -9.42 19.17 22.07
N THR A 205 -10.47 19.89 22.47
CA THR A 205 -10.73 20.27 23.86
C THR A 205 -11.10 19.03 24.67
N LEU A 206 -11.95 18.14 24.17
CA LEU A 206 -12.24 16.85 24.81
C LEU A 206 -11.02 15.92 24.88
N VAL A 207 -10.15 15.84 23.87
CA VAL A 207 -8.91 15.01 23.91
C VAL A 207 -7.81 15.65 24.77
N LYS A 208 -7.71 16.98 24.82
CA LYS A 208 -6.83 17.69 25.78
C LYS A 208 -7.34 17.61 27.22
N TYR A 209 -8.66 17.70 27.44
CA TYR A 209 -9.28 17.66 28.78
C TYR A 209 -9.56 16.24 29.28
N LEU A 210 -9.74 15.25 28.39
CA LEU A 210 -9.69 13.81 28.69
C LEU A 210 -8.25 13.26 28.58
N VAL A 211 -7.33 13.98 29.21
CA VAL A 211 -6.18 13.46 29.97
C VAL A 211 -5.13 12.65 29.17
N GLY A 212 -4.01 13.29 28.80
CA GLY A 212 -2.69 12.63 28.71
C GLY A 212 -2.33 11.80 27.47
N VAL A 213 -2.95 12.04 26.30
CA VAL A 213 -2.44 11.49 25.02
C VAL A 213 -1.21 12.29 24.59
N PRO A 214 -0.02 11.66 24.43
CA PRO A 214 1.18 12.36 23.96
C PRO A 214 0.99 13.09 22.61
N GLN A 215 1.46 14.34 22.52
CA GLN A 215 1.35 15.16 21.31
C GLN A 215 2.01 14.49 20.09
N VAL A 216 3.13 13.78 20.31
CA VAL A 216 3.84 13.05 19.26
C VAL A 216 2.97 12.01 18.54
N LEU A 217 2.02 11.36 19.23
CA LEU A 217 1.07 10.43 18.61
C LEU A 217 0.09 11.16 17.68
N LEU A 218 -0.37 12.35 18.07
CA LEU A 218 -1.27 13.16 17.25
C LEU A 218 -0.57 13.67 16.00
N ASP A 219 0.70 14.07 16.13
CA ASP A 219 1.52 14.51 15.02
C ASP A 219 1.80 13.36 14.05
N PHE A 220 2.07 12.16 14.56
CA PHE A 220 2.19 10.93 13.77
C PHE A 220 0.89 10.59 13.01
N ILE A 221 -0.28 10.65 13.66
CA ILE A 221 -1.57 10.39 13.00
C ILE A 221 -1.85 11.39 11.88
N ARG A 222 -1.40 12.65 12.03
CA ARG A 222 -1.52 13.67 10.98
C ARG A 222 -0.67 13.32 9.76
N GLN A 223 0.53 12.79 9.97
CA GLN A 223 1.50 12.48 8.91
C GLN A 223 1.30 11.11 8.26
N ILE A 224 0.70 10.13 8.94
CA ILE A 224 0.55 8.76 8.41
C ILE A 224 -0.39 8.67 7.20
N ASN A 225 -1.34 9.60 7.09
CA ASN A 225 -2.30 9.68 5.98
C ASN A 225 -1.85 10.61 4.86
N ASP A 226 -0.71 11.29 5.01
CA ASP A 226 -0.13 12.12 3.95
C ASP A 226 0.37 11.21 2.82
N ASP A 227 -0.05 11.50 1.59
CA ASP A 227 0.38 10.73 0.41
C ASP A 227 1.88 10.93 0.11
N ASN A 228 2.51 11.98 0.65
CA ASN A 228 3.97 12.16 0.67
C ASN A 228 4.62 11.87 2.03
N GLY A 229 3.85 11.30 2.95
CA GLY A 229 4.27 11.02 4.32
C GLY A 229 5.33 9.91 4.42
N PRO A 230 5.74 9.56 5.64
CA PRO A 230 6.76 8.54 5.87
C PRO A 230 6.46 7.20 5.21
N MET A 231 5.16 6.84 5.13
CA MET A 231 4.71 5.59 4.53
C MET A 231 4.89 5.53 3.00
N GLU A 232 5.15 6.65 2.33
CA GLU A 232 5.46 6.66 0.91
C GLU A 232 6.80 5.98 0.61
N GLU A 233 7.78 6.07 1.52
CA GLU A 233 9.04 5.33 1.39
C GLU A 233 8.81 3.83 1.28
N GLN A 234 7.91 3.30 2.10
CA GLN A 234 7.56 1.90 2.08
C GLN A 234 6.91 1.50 0.74
N ARG A 235 6.02 2.35 0.22
CA ARG A 235 5.32 2.11 -1.05
C ARG A 235 6.30 2.13 -2.22
N GLN A 236 7.23 3.07 -2.25
CA GLN A 236 8.24 3.14 -3.30
C GLN A 236 9.17 1.93 -3.28
N ARG A 237 9.61 1.52 -2.09
CA ARG A 237 10.62 0.47 -1.95
C ARG A 237 10.07 -0.94 -2.15
N TYR A 238 8.88 -1.23 -1.62
CA TYR A 238 8.31 -2.58 -1.60
C TYR A 238 7.02 -2.72 -2.41
N GLY A 239 6.35 -1.61 -2.72
CA GLY A 239 5.12 -1.60 -3.51
C GLY A 239 5.25 -2.25 -4.87
N PRO A 240 6.29 -1.98 -5.70
CA PRO A 240 6.39 -2.54 -7.06
C PRO A 240 6.28 -4.07 -7.12
N SER A 241 6.90 -4.77 -6.17
CA SER A 241 6.78 -6.23 -6.08
C SER A 241 5.36 -6.67 -5.72
N LEU A 242 4.74 -6.03 -4.73
CA LEU A 242 3.36 -6.32 -4.37
C LEU A 242 2.40 -6.03 -5.53
N TYR A 243 2.53 -4.89 -6.21
CA TYR A 243 1.70 -4.49 -7.34
C TYR A 243 1.78 -5.52 -8.49
N SER A 244 2.98 -6.02 -8.77
CA SER A 244 3.19 -7.06 -9.77
C SER A 244 2.47 -8.36 -9.41
N LEU A 245 2.52 -8.78 -8.14
CA LEU A 245 1.81 -9.96 -7.66
C LEU A 245 0.29 -9.78 -7.70
N THR A 246 -0.20 -8.58 -7.40
CA THR A 246 -1.63 -8.23 -7.47
C THR A 246 -2.16 -8.29 -8.89
N ALA A 247 -1.41 -7.73 -9.84
CA ALA A 247 -1.73 -7.84 -11.25
C ALA A 247 -1.76 -9.31 -11.71
N MET A 248 -0.84 -10.13 -11.21
CA MET A 248 -0.78 -11.56 -11.52
C MET A 248 -2.00 -12.32 -10.99
N VAL A 249 -2.40 -12.15 -9.72
CA VAL A 249 -3.57 -12.86 -9.17
C VAL A 249 -4.89 -12.40 -9.79
N LEU A 250 -5.01 -11.11 -10.10
CA LEU A 250 -6.14 -10.57 -10.83
C LEU A 250 -6.26 -11.22 -12.21
N LEU A 251 -5.13 -11.36 -12.91
CA LEU A 251 -5.10 -11.99 -14.22
C LEU A 251 -5.40 -13.49 -14.16
N ILE A 252 -4.91 -14.21 -13.14
CA ILE A 252 -5.29 -15.60 -12.87
C ILE A 252 -6.80 -15.72 -12.67
N ARG A 253 -7.40 -14.85 -11.83
CA ARG A 253 -8.85 -14.82 -11.61
C ARG A 253 -9.61 -14.59 -12.91
N LEU A 254 -9.19 -13.60 -13.70
CA LEU A 254 -9.83 -13.27 -14.98
C LEU A 254 -9.77 -14.45 -15.94
N PHE A 255 -8.60 -15.09 -16.08
CA PHE A 255 -8.45 -16.25 -16.94
C PHE A 255 -9.40 -17.39 -16.54
N ILE A 256 -9.44 -17.75 -15.25
CA ILE A 256 -10.31 -18.83 -14.75
C ILE A 256 -11.78 -18.49 -15.00
N GLN A 257 -12.20 -17.26 -14.68
CA GLN A 257 -13.57 -16.78 -14.89
C GLN A 257 -13.99 -16.94 -16.36
N LEU A 258 -13.15 -16.45 -17.28
CA LEU A 258 -13.44 -16.51 -18.71
C LEU A 258 -13.44 -17.94 -19.24
N ALA A 259 -12.49 -18.76 -18.80
CA ALA A 259 -12.38 -20.16 -19.19
C ALA A 259 -13.61 -20.97 -18.74
N TRP A 260 -14.14 -20.71 -17.55
CA TRP A 260 -15.34 -21.41 -17.05
C TRP A 260 -16.56 -21.00 -17.85
N GLY A 261 -16.73 -19.70 -18.11
CA GLY A 261 -17.84 -19.19 -18.92
C GLY A 261 -17.82 -19.68 -20.37
N ARG A 262 -16.65 -20.10 -20.89
CA ARG A 262 -16.44 -20.54 -22.28
C ARG A 262 -16.16 -22.04 -22.40
N PHE A 263 -16.23 -22.80 -21.31
CA PHE A 263 -15.68 -24.16 -21.25
C PHE A 263 -16.31 -25.12 -22.26
N GLU A 264 -17.64 -25.02 -22.46
CA GLU A 264 -18.38 -25.84 -23.44
C GLU A 264 -17.96 -25.54 -24.90
N ALA A 265 -17.60 -24.29 -25.19
CA ALA A 265 -17.19 -23.86 -26.52
C ALA A 265 -15.69 -24.12 -26.77
N LYS A 266 -14.85 -23.98 -25.74
CA LYS A 266 -13.39 -24.12 -25.82
C LYS A 266 -12.84 -24.72 -24.52
N LYS A 267 -12.51 -26.01 -24.60
CA LYS A 267 -11.84 -26.73 -23.50
C LYS A 267 -10.42 -26.19 -23.30
N LEU A 268 -9.96 -26.22 -22.06
CA LEU A 268 -8.55 -25.94 -21.75
C LEU A 268 -7.66 -27.05 -22.26
N THR A 269 -6.54 -26.68 -22.88
CA THR A 269 -5.49 -27.61 -23.25
C THR A 269 -4.60 -27.94 -22.04
N ARG A 270 -3.89 -29.08 -22.09
CA ARG A 270 -2.96 -29.46 -21.02
C ARG A 270 -1.87 -28.42 -20.79
N ASP A 271 -1.36 -27.80 -21.85
CA ASP A 271 -0.35 -26.75 -21.75
C ASP A 271 -0.88 -25.51 -21.04
N GLN A 272 -2.13 -25.09 -21.34
CA GLN A 272 -2.76 -23.96 -20.65
C GLN A 272 -2.97 -24.25 -19.15
N VAL A 273 -3.34 -25.48 -18.81
CA VAL A 273 -3.48 -25.91 -17.40
C VAL A 273 -2.12 -25.92 -16.70
N ALA A 274 -1.07 -26.39 -17.35
CA ALA A 274 0.29 -26.41 -16.80
C ALA A 274 0.84 -24.99 -16.56
N VAL A 275 0.61 -24.05 -17.49
CA VAL A 275 0.98 -22.64 -17.32
C VAL A 275 0.22 -22.02 -16.14
N LEU A 276 -1.09 -22.28 -16.05
CA LEU A 276 -1.91 -21.81 -14.92
C LEU A 276 -1.41 -22.38 -13.60
N GLU A 277 -1.06 -23.67 -13.54
CA GLU A 277 -0.55 -24.31 -12.33
C GLU A 277 0.77 -23.67 -11.89
N GLN A 278 1.70 -23.49 -12.83
CA GLN A 278 2.97 -22.83 -12.56
C GLN A 278 2.77 -21.39 -12.06
N ALA A 279 1.82 -20.65 -12.66
CA ALA A 279 1.50 -19.30 -12.23
C ALA A 279 0.94 -19.24 -10.81
N VAL A 280 0.05 -20.16 -10.44
CA VAL A 280 -0.46 -20.29 -9.06
C VAL A 280 0.69 -20.60 -8.09
N ASP A 281 1.63 -21.44 -8.49
CA ASP A 281 2.76 -21.82 -7.65
C ASP A 281 3.71 -20.66 -7.41
N VAL A 282 4.09 -19.97 -8.47
CA VAL A 282 4.93 -18.78 -8.40
C VAL A 282 4.24 -17.68 -7.60
N TYR A 283 2.98 -17.35 -7.92
CA TYR A 283 2.24 -16.32 -7.19
C TYR A 283 2.14 -16.67 -5.70
N THR A 284 1.66 -17.86 -5.34
CA THR A 284 1.46 -18.19 -3.93
C THR A 284 2.77 -18.32 -3.16
N CYS A 285 3.86 -18.75 -3.79
CA CYS A 285 5.19 -18.77 -3.19
C CYS A 285 5.71 -17.35 -2.94
N GLU A 286 5.75 -16.52 -3.98
CA GLU A 286 6.30 -15.17 -3.93
C GLU A 286 5.46 -14.23 -3.07
N PHE A 287 4.13 -14.40 -3.07
CA PHE A 287 3.25 -13.65 -2.18
C PHE A 287 3.50 -13.98 -0.72
N ARG A 288 3.64 -15.28 -0.35
CA ARG A 288 4.02 -15.64 1.02
C ARG A 288 5.41 -15.12 1.38
N ARG A 289 6.38 -15.16 0.45
CA ARG A 289 7.72 -14.58 0.65
C ARG A 289 7.62 -13.09 0.95
N PHE A 290 6.81 -12.35 0.20
CA PHE A 290 6.55 -10.94 0.42
C PHE A 290 5.89 -10.68 1.79
N ILE A 291 4.86 -11.46 2.16
CA ILE A 291 4.18 -11.31 3.45
C ILE A 291 5.13 -11.56 4.62
N THR A 292 5.92 -12.62 4.57
CA THR A 292 6.92 -12.91 5.60
C THR A 292 7.91 -11.77 5.74
N PHE A 293 8.44 -11.27 4.62
CA PHE A 293 9.37 -10.15 4.62
C PHE A 293 8.74 -8.87 5.21
N ILE A 294 7.56 -8.46 4.73
CA ILE A 294 6.95 -7.20 5.18
C ILE A 294 6.48 -7.30 6.64
N SER A 295 6.17 -8.51 7.13
CA SER A 295 5.90 -8.77 8.55
C SER A 295 7.12 -8.45 9.41
N GLU A 296 8.31 -8.87 8.98
CA GLU A 296 9.55 -8.55 9.68
C GLU A 296 9.84 -7.05 9.67
N VAL A 297 9.62 -6.38 8.53
CA VAL A 297 9.77 -4.92 8.43
C VAL A 297 8.83 -4.21 9.42
N PHE A 298 7.55 -4.59 9.47
CA PHE A 298 6.56 -3.96 10.36
C PHE A 298 6.76 -4.27 11.84
N ALA A 299 7.24 -5.46 12.17
CA ALA A 299 7.55 -5.81 13.55
C ALA A 299 8.70 -4.96 14.13
N ASN A 300 9.61 -4.48 13.28
CA ASN A 300 10.82 -3.80 13.72
C ASN A 300 10.83 -2.29 13.40
N SER A 301 10.02 -1.81 12.45
CA SER A 301 10.00 -0.40 12.06
C SER A 301 9.53 0.47 13.23
N PRO A 302 10.30 1.50 13.64
CA PRO A 302 9.88 2.38 14.72
C PRO A 302 8.68 3.24 14.29
N PHE A 303 7.82 3.60 15.26
CA PHE A 303 6.75 4.58 15.07
C PHE A 303 7.22 6.01 15.39
N PHE A 304 8.19 6.12 16.30
CA PHE A 304 8.77 7.36 16.79
C PHE A 304 10.29 7.26 16.80
N ILE A 305 10.96 8.38 16.57
CA ILE A 305 12.42 8.50 16.60
C ILE A 305 12.81 9.64 17.54
N SER A 306 14.06 9.69 18.00
CA SER A 306 14.51 10.84 18.81
C SER A 306 14.70 12.08 17.93
N ALA A 307 14.53 13.26 18.52
CA ALA A 307 14.76 14.52 17.83
C ALA A 307 16.20 14.64 17.29
N GLU A 308 17.19 14.07 17.99
CA GLU A 308 18.58 14.03 17.51
C GLU A 308 18.73 13.11 16.30
N ALA A 309 18.06 11.94 16.29
CA ALA A 309 18.10 11.03 15.16
C ALA A 309 17.44 11.64 13.91
N ALA A 310 16.34 12.37 14.10
CA ALA A 310 15.71 13.14 13.03
C ALA A 310 16.64 14.25 12.50
N GLY A 311 17.18 15.08 13.40
CA GLY A 311 18.04 16.21 13.04
C GLY A 311 19.39 15.80 12.43
N ALA A 312 20.00 14.70 12.87
CA ALA A 312 21.26 14.21 12.31
C ALA A 312 21.12 13.69 10.87
N LEU A 313 19.96 13.14 10.52
CA LEU A 313 19.65 12.67 9.16
C LEU A 313 19.21 13.83 8.25
N GLU A 314 18.46 14.80 8.78
CA GLU A 314 18.17 16.05 8.07
C GLU A 314 19.44 16.83 7.78
N ALA A 315 20.39 16.93 8.72
CA ALA A 315 21.69 17.56 8.53
C ALA A 315 22.55 16.87 7.44
N ARG A 316 22.39 15.55 7.25
CA ARG A 316 23.07 14.80 6.18
C ARG A 316 22.50 15.06 4.78
N ASN A 317 21.21 15.39 4.68
CA ASN A 317 20.56 15.75 3.41
C ASN A 317 20.60 17.27 3.13
N ASN A 318 20.84 18.09 4.16
CA ASN A 318 20.86 19.56 4.05
C ASN A 318 22.13 20.14 3.40
N ASP A 319 23.08 19.34 2.91
CA ASP A 319 24.17 19.89 2.10
C ASP A 319 23.66 20.60 0.82
N ASP A 320 22.43 20.25 0.36
CA ASP A 320 21.75 20.87 -0.78
C ASP A 320 20.74 21.98 -0.40
N TYR A 321 20.30 22.07 0.86
CA TYR A 321 19.36 23.09 1.33
C TYR A 321 20.07 24.15 2.18
N LYS A 322 20.03 25.41 1.72
CA LYS A 322 20.65 26.54 2.43
C LYS A 322 19.63 27.62 2.72
N GLU A 323 19.44 27.93 4.00
CA GLU A 323 18.73 29.13 4.42
C GLU A 323 19.68 30.33 4.33
N ILE A 324 19.29 31.35 3.56
CA ILE A 324 20.14 32.49 3.25
C ILE A 324 19.42 33.78 3.65
N ASN A 325 20.07 34.57 4.51
CA ASN A 325 19.60 35.91 4.86
C ASN A 325 20.09 36.92 3.81
N VAL A 326 19.17 37.53 3.06
CA VAL A 326 19.47 38.58 2.07
C VAL A 326 19.15 39.96 2.69
N PRO A 327 20.16 40.80 3.00
CA PRO A 327 19.92 42.14 3.54
C PRO A 327 19.18 43.04 2.54
N ALA A 328 18.44 44.02 3.04
CA ALA A 328 17.73 44.98 2.20
C ALA A 328 18.69 45.69 1.23
N GLY A 329 18.33 45.71 -0.06
CA GLY A 329 19.14 46.33 -1.13
C GLY A 329 20.38 45.53 -1.56
N LYS A 330 20.50 44.26 -1.14
CA LYS A 330 21.58 43.36 -1.56
C LYS A 330 21.04 42.22 -2.42
N THR A 331 21.90 41.70 -3.29
CA THR A 331 21.67 40.51 -4.10
C THR A 331 22.51 39.37 -3.55
N HIS A 332 21.97 38.14 -3.60
CA HIS A 332 22.72 36.93 -3.31
C HIS A 332 22.76 36.05 -4.56
N GLU A 333 23.93 35.50 -4.88
CA GLU A 333 24.14 34.69 -6.07
C GLU A 333 24.53 33.26 -5.67
N VAL A 334 23.90 32.27 -6.33
CA VAL A 334 24.23 30.85 -6.19
C VAL A 334 24.75 30.37 -7.54
N SER A 335 25.99 29.89 -7.57
CA SER A 335 26.61 29.32 -8.78
C SER A 335 26.46 27.80 -8.79
N LEU A 336 25.89 27.26 -9.87
CA LEU A 336 25.71 25.83 -10.07
C LEU A 336 26.55 25.40 -11.29
N SER A 337 27.42 24.41 -11.12
CA SER A 337 28.21 23.84 -12.21
C SER A 337 27.42 22.75 -12.93
N VAL A 338 27.32 22.84 -14.26
CA VAL A 338 26.71 21.79 -15.09
C VAL A 338 27.82 20.84 -15.55
N GLU A 339 27.76 19.59 -15.09
CA GLU A 339 28.82 18.60 -15.35
C GLU A 339 28.66 17.87 -16.70
N SER A 340 27.45 17.83 -17.28
CA SER A 340 27.21 17.12 -18.55
C SER A 340 26.14 17.76 -19.43
N VAL A 341 26.25 17.55 -20.75
CA VAL A 341 25.28 18.02 -21.74
C VAL A 341 23.96 17.25 -21.58
N ASN A 342 22.83 17.97 -21.54
CA ASN A 342 21.47 17.47 -21.25
C ASN A 342 21.15 17.15 -19.77
N SER A 343 21.97 17.64 -18.83
CA SER A 343 21.57 17.69 -17.42
C SER A 343 20.52 18.79 -17.19
N TYR A 344 19.60 18.54 -16.27
CA TYR A 344 18.60 19.53 -15.83
C TYR A 344 19.03 20.12 -14.48
N ILE A 345 18.93 21.44 -14.37
CA ILE A 345 18.99 22.14 -13.08
C ILE A 345 17.55 22.44 -12.67
N ALA A 346 17.16 21.98 -11.49
CA ALA A 346 15.92 22.38 -10.84
C ALA A 346 16.27 23.21 -9.60
N TRP A 347 15.49 24.26 -9.35
CA TRP A 347 15.56 25.04 -8.12
C TRP A 347 14.16 25.22 -7.56
N ASP A 348 14.07 25.28 -6.24
CA ASP A 348 12.87 25.68 -5.50
C ASP A 348 13.32 26.62 -4.38
N PHE A 349 12.54 27.69 -4.14
CA PHE A 349 12.81 28.60 -3.04
C PHE A 349 11.50 29.11 -2.45
N SER A 350 11.53 29.35 -1.14
CA SER A 350 10.42 29.95 -0.42
C SER A 350 10.94 31.05 0.51
N LEU A 351 10.11 32.08 0.71
CA LEU A 351 10.40 33.15 1.67
C LEU A 351 9.73 32.83 3.00
N ILE A 352 10.50 32.91 4.09
CA ILE A 352 9.97 32.72 5.44
C ILE A 352 9.13 33.97 5.79
N GLN A 353 7.80 33.83 5.73
CA GLN A 353 6.87 34.94 5.96
C GLN A 353 6.88 35.42 7.42
N GLY A 354 7.41 36.63 7.64
CA GLY A 354 7.12 37.45 8.82
C GLY A 354 5.81 38.25 8.65
N LYS A 355 5.52 39.17 9.60
CA LYS A 355 4.29 40.00 9.64
C LYS A 355 4.08 40.96 8.43
N ILE A 356 4.95 40.93 7.43
CA ILE A 356 4.93 41.82 6.27
C ILE A 356 5.04 40.93 5.02
N ASN A 357 4.13 41.08 4.06
CA ASN A 357 4.25 40.48 2.74
C ASN A 357 5.50 41.05 2.06
N MET A 358 6.56 40.24 1.98
CA MET A 358 7.80 40.57 1.27
C MET A 358 7.91 39.69 0.03
N ASP A 359 8.32 40.31 -1.08
CA ASP A 359 8.66 39.66 -2.34
C ASP A 359 10.18 39.81 -2.57
N ILE A 360 10.78 38.93 -3.39
CA ILE A 360 12.20 38.99 -3.75
C ILE A 360 12.36 38.88 -5.26
N GLY A 361 13.21 39.75 -5.83
CA GLY A 361 13.57 39.63 -7.25
C GLY A 361 14.39 38.37 -7.48
N PHE A 362 13.97 37.55 -8.44
CA PHE A 362 14.65 36.31 -8.82
C PHE A 362 14.97 36.32 -10.32
N SER A 363 16.20 35.95 -10.68
CA SER A 363 16.66 35.86 -12.07
C SER A 363 17.68 34.74 -12.20
N VAL A 364 17.72 34.10 -13.38
CA VAL A 364 18.69 33.06 -13.71
C VAL A 364 19.58 33.55 -14.85
N GLU A 365 20.89 33.44 -14.66
CA GLU A 365 21.88 33.81 -15.66
C GLU A 365 22.73 32.58 -16.04
N CYS A 366 22.87 32.31 -17.33
CA CYS A 366 23.80 31.31 -17.82
C CYS A 366 25.14 31.98 -18.16
N THR A 367 26.23 31.46 -17.58
CA THR A 367 27.59 31.92 -17.87
C THR A 367 28.28 30.89 -18.76
N ASP A 368 28.70 31.30 -19.95
CA ASP A 368 29.42 30.42 -20.87
C ASP A 368 30.88 30.20 -20.44
N PRO A 369 31.62 29.24 -21.05
CA PRO A 369 33.03 28.99 -20.73
C PRO A 369 33.97 30.18 -20.99
N THR A 370 33.50 31.21 -21.70
CA THR A 370 34.25 32.45 -21.97
C THR A 370 33.94 33.56 -20.96
N GLY A 371 33.07 33.30 -19.98
CA GLY A 371 32.68 34.22 -18.92
C GLY A 371 31.57 35.19 -19.34
N LYS A 372 30.93 34.99 -20.49
CA LYS A 372 29.85 35.85 -20.96
C LYS A 372 28.52 35.40 -20.35
N LYS A 373 27.83 36.34 -19.70
CA LYS A 373 26.52 36.12 -19.08
C LYS A 373 25.39 36.36 -20.06
N THR A 374 24.41 35.46 -20.09
CA THR A 374 23.18 35.60 -20.87
C THR A 374 22.00 35.44 -19.92
N VAL A 375 21.11 36.43 -19.88
CA VAL A 375 19.89 36.41 -19.05
C VAL A 375 18.79 35.70 -19.83
N SER A 376 18.13 34.75 -19.18
CA SER A 376 16.97 34.03 -19.70
C SER A 376 15.69 34.44 -19.00
#